data_AF-A0A7J9A6X0-F1
#
_entry.id   AF-A0A7J9A6X0-F1
#
_cell.length_a   1.000
_cell.length_b   1.000
_cell.length_c   1.000
_cell.angle_alpha   90.00
_cell.angle_beta   90.00
_cell.angle_gamma   90.00
#
_symmetry.space_group_name_H-M   'P 1'
#
loop_
_entity.id
_entity.type
_entity.pdbx_description
1 polymer ?
#
loop_
_entity_poly.entity_id
_entity_poly.type
_entity_poly.pdbx_seq_one_letter_code
_entity_poly.pdbx_strand_id
1 'polypeptide(L)'
;MTAEQLHRFLVDVQGQGGAKVSDAEEILLQVLQKRHHMAKFRKHALTLDDFHHYLFSADLNPPIDNKVHHDMTAPLSHYFIYTGHNSYLTGNQLSSDCSDVPIIKALKRGVRVVELDLWPNSTKDDVDVLHGRTLTAPVELIKCLKSIKEHAFSASEYPVVITLEDHLTPKLQAKVAQMVTQTFGKMLFSPESECLKEFPAPEDLKYKILISTKPPKEYLEAQTNKDKEKEKDSDDDVWGKEPTELTAEQEDEETDSDATDNNQDDEDSDAFEPEVDSSRAPGYKSLIAIPGGKITGRLKEALKVEPDKVKRLSLSEQALEKATVSYGTDLVR
;
A
#
# COMPACT_ATOMS: atom_id res chain seq x y z
N MET A 1 33.25 17.57 -28.90
CA MET A 1 32.04 18.27 -28.44
C MET A 1 32.39 19.13 -27.24
N THR A 2 32.46 20.46 -27.40
CA THR A 2 32.65 21.40 -26.27
C THR A 2 31.40 21.49 -25.40
N ALA A 3 31.47 22.18 -24.27
CA ALA A 3 30.32 22.41 -23.40
C ALA A 3 29.17 23.13 -24.13
N GLU A 4 29.46 24.11 -25.00
CA GLU A 4 28.45 24.83 -25.79
C GLU A 4 27.83 23.96 -26.89
N GLN A 5 28.57 22.97 -27.41
CA GLN A 5 28.03 21.99 -28.34
C GLN A 5 27.14 20.98 -27.61
N LEU A 6 27.54 20.55 -26.41
CA LEU A 6 26.74 19.66 -25.58
C LEU A 6 25.47 20.35 -25.08
N HIS A 7 25.56 21.61 -24.62
CA HIS A 7 24.41 22.42 -24.22
C HIS A 7 23.37 22.54 -25.33
N ARG A 8 23.80 22.82 -26.57
CA ARG A 8 22.90 22.81 -27.74
C ARG A 8 22.27 21.44 -27.96
N PHE A 9 23.02 20.35 -27.81
CA PHE A 9 22.45 19.01 -27.90
C PHE A 9 21.36 18.77 -26.82
N LEU A 10 21.60 19.20 -25.58
CA LEU A 10 20.62 19.07 -24.49
C LEU A 10 19.33 19.83 -24.80
N VAL A 11 19.43 21.07 -25.29
CA VAL A 11 18.27 21.92 -25.60
C VAL A 11 17.57 21.45 -26.87
N ASP A 12 18.31 21.34 -27.98
CA ASP A 12 17.74 21.19 -29.32
C ASP A 12 17.33 19.75 -29.63
N VAL A 13 17.97 18.76 -29.00
CA VAL A 13 17.76 17.33 -29.28
C VAL A 13 17.14 16.59 -28.11
N GLN A 14 17.57 16.86 -26.87
CA GLN A 14 17.01 16.19 -25.67
C GLN A 14 15.79 16.92 -25.09
N GLY A 15 15.40 18.08 -25.65
CA GLY A 15 14.24 18.85 -25.20
C GLY A 15 14.43 19.52 -23.83
N GLN A 16 15.66 19.62 -23.33
CA GLN A 16 15.98 20.20 -22.02
C GLN A 16 16.10 21.73 -22.12
N GLY A 17 14.99 22.41 -22.45
CA GLY A 17 14.98 23.86 -22.70
C GLY A 17 15.48 24.75 -21.53
N GLY A 18 15.48 24.23 -20.31
CA GLY A 18 16.01 24.91 -19.12
C GLY A 18 17.50 24.67 -18.84
N ALA A 19 18.17 23.80 -19.60
CA ALA A 19 19.58 23.47 -19.38
C ALA A 19 20.46 24.71 -19.58
N LYS A 20 21.45 24.89 -18.71
CA LYS A 20 22.46 25.94 -18.79
C LYS A 20 23.78 25.38 -19.31
N VAL A 21 24.63 26.27 -19.81
CA VAL A 21 25.99 25.88 -20.24
C VAL A 21 26.78 25.28 -19.07
N SER A 22 26.57 25.76 -17.83
CA SER A 22 27.16 25.19 -16.62
C SER A 22 26.80 23.72 -16.39
N ASP A 23 25.58 23.32 -16.73
CA ASP A 23 25.12 21.94 -16.56
C ASP A 23 25.84 21.03 -17.56
N ALA A 24 26.02 21.52 -18.79
CA ALA A 24 26.80 20.82 -19.81
C ALA A 24 28.30 20.75 -19.46
N GLU A 25 28.88 21.79 -18.85
CA GLU A 25 30.25 21.77 -18.32
C GLU A 25 30.41 20.70 -17.23
N GLU A 26 29.44 20.60 -16.31
CA GLU A 26 29.45 19.61 -15.24
C GLU A 26 29.39 18.18 -15.81
N ILE A 27 28.44 17.91 -16.72
CA ILE A 27 28.34 16.62 -17.40
C ILE A 27 29.66 16.27 -18.11
N LEU A 28 30.23 17.23 -18.84
CA LEU A 28 31.51 17.04 -19.55
C LEU A 28 32.62 16.65 -18.58
N LEU A 29 32.74 17.34 -17.43
CA LEU A 29 33.72 17.02 -16.40
C LEU A 29 33.49 15.63 -15.81
N GLN A 30 32.25 15.26 -15.51
CA GLN A 30 31.92 13.95 -14.94
C GLN A 30 32.26 12.81 -15.92
N VAL A 31 31.96 12.95 -17.21
CA VAL A 31 32.33 11.96 -18.24
C VAL A 31 33.85 11.82 -18.32
N LEU A 32 34.58 12.93 -18.37
CA LEU A 32 36.04 12.91 -18.47
C LEU A 32 36.69 12.32 -17.22
N GLN A 33 36.18 12.61 -16.03
CA GLN A 33 36.66 12.03 -14.78
C GLN A 33 36.42 10.51 -14.71
N LYS A 34 35.22 10.04 -15.10
CA LYS A 34 34.88 8.61 -15.09
C LYS A 34 35.68 7.81 -16.12
N ARG A 35 35.95 8.38 -17.31
CA ARG A 35 36.62 7.66 -18.40
C ARG A 35 38.14 7.83 -18.44
N HIS A 36 38.66 8.96 -17.97
CA HIS A 36 40.06 9.35 -18.15
C HIS A 36 40.72 9.69 -16.82
N HIS A 37 40.86 8.69 -15.94
CA HIS A 37 41.47 8.80 -14.59
C HIS A 37 42.87 9.46 -14.56
N MET A 38 43.60 9.51 -15.68
CA MET A 38 44.97 10.05 -15.75
C MET A 38 45.12 11.28 -16.67
N ALA A 39 44.07 11.73 -17.35
CA ALA A 39 44.15 12.87 -18.26
C ALA A 39 44.01 14.21 -17.51
N LYS A 40 44.92 14.45 -16.56
CA LYS A 40 45.16 15.80 -16.07
C LYS A 40 45.66 16.63 -17.27
N PHE A 41 44.81 17.55 -17.71
CA PHE A 41 45.06 18.55 -18.75
C PHE A 41 45.09 18.01 -20.19
N ARG A 42 44.05 18.32 -20.98
CA ARG A 42 44.17 18.96 -22.32
C ARG A 42 42.90 19.00 -23.18
N LYS A 43 41.78 18.41 -22.80
CA LYS A 43 40.54 18.50 -23.62
C LYS A 43 39.36 19.05 -22.83
N HIS A 44 38.95 20.27 -23.15
CA HIS A 44 37.66 20.87 -22.74
C HIS A 44 36.52 20.41 -23.67
N ALA A 45 36.61 19.19 -24.19
CA ALA A 45 35.71 18.66 -25.19
C ALA A 45 35.64 17.14 -25.15
N LEU A 46 34.43 16.60 -25.23
CA LEU A 46 34.16 15.17 -25.38
C LEU A 46 34.60 14.69 -26.77
N THR A 47 35.23 13.53 -26.85
CA THR A 47 35.39 12.79 -28.11
C THR A 47 34.05 12.13 -28.51
N LEU A 48 33.99 11.54 -29.71
CA LEU A 48 32.80 10.77 -30.13
C LEU A 48 32.51 9.61 -29.18
N ASP A 49 33.57 8.92 -28.75
CA ASP A 49 33.47 7.79 -27.82
C ASP A 49 33.00 8.23 -26.42
N ASP A 50 33.47 9.38 -25.93
CA ASP A 50 32.97 9.97 -24.69
C ASP A 50 31.49 10.36 -24.79
N PHE A 51 31.06 10.88 -25.95
CA PHE A 51 29.67 11.22 -26.19
C PHE A 51 28.77 9.99 -26.27
N HIS A 52 29.21 8.90 -26.92
CA HIS A 52 28.49 7.63 -26.88
C HIS A 52 28.35 7.10 -25.45
N HIS A 53 29.41 7.17 -24.65
CA HIS A 53 29.33 6.78 -23.24
C HIS A 53 28.31 7.61 -22.46
N TYR A 54 28.26 8.92 -22.70
CA TYR A 54 27.26 9.79 -22.11
C TYR A 54 25.84 9.36 -22.49
N LEU A 55 25.57 9.12 -23.78
CA LEU A 55 24.23 8.72 -24.26
C LEU A 55 23.67 7.47 -23.58
N PHE A 56 24.54 6.50 -23.27
CA PHE A 56 24.17 5.23 -22.60
C PHE A 56 24.39 5.24 -21.09
N SER A 57 24.78 6.37 -20.51
CA SER A 57 24.99 6.49 -19.07
C SER A 57 23.66 6.69 -18.36
N ALA A 58 23.19 5.68 -17.63
CA ALA A 58 21.98 5.81 -16.80
C ALA A 58 22.13 6.87 -15.69
N ASP A 59 23.36 7.17 -15.27
CA ASP A 59 23.62 8.18 -14.24
C ASP A 59 23.58 9.61 -14.80
N LEU A 60 24.14 9.81 -16.01
CA LEU A 60 24.35 11.14 -16.59
C LEU A 60 23.29 11.52 -17.62
N ASN A 61 22.66 10.53 -18.25
CA ASN A 61 21.59 10.68 -19.22
C ASN A 61 20.47 9.68 -18.94
N PRO A 62 19.82 9.75 -17.75
CA PRO A 62 18.73 8.86 -17.43
C PRO A 62 17.55 9.11 -18.38
N PRO A 63 16.77 8.06 -18.74
CA PRO A 63 15.59 8.21 -19.60
C PRO A 63 14.47 9.04 -18.92
N ILE A 64 14.46 9.12 -17.59
CA ILE A 64 13.49 9.86 -16.78
C ILE A 64 14.27 10.60 -15.69
N ASP A 65 13.94 11.87 -15.45
CA ASP A 65 14.55 12.67 -14.38
C ASP A 65 14.29 12.00 -13.01
N ASN A 66 15.28 12.04 -12.14
CA ASN A 66 15.17 11.55 -10.76
C ASN A 66 14.47 12.54 -9.82
N LYS A 67 14.09 13.72 -10.34
CA LYS A 67 13.31 14.73 -9.62
C LYS A 67 11.82 14.60 -9.88
N VAL A 68 11.07 15.02 -8.87
CA VAL A 68 9.62 15.13 -8.93
C VAL A 68 9.26 16.27 -9.88
N HIS A 69 8.49 15.94 -10.93
CA HIS A 69 8.11 16.88 -12.00
C HIS A 69 6.59 16.97 -12.21
N HIS A 70 5.82 16.07 -11.60
CA HIS A 70 4.36 16.17 -11.58
C HIS A 70 3.90 17.23 -10.57
N ASP A 71 2.70 17.75 -10.78
CA ASP A 71 1.99 18.51 -9.75
C ASP A 71 1.71 17.57 -8.58
N MET A 72 2.18 17.93 -7.39
CA MET A 72 2.00 17.15 -6.14
C MET A 72 0.99 17.82 -5.19
N THR A 73 0.26 18.83 -5.68
CA THR A 73 -0.75 19.60 -4.94
C THR A 73 -2.19 19.14 -5.21
N ALA A 74 -2.39 18.25 -6.18
CA ALA A 74 -3.69 17.58 -6.38
C ALA A 74 -3.95 16.55 -5.25
N PRO A 75 -5.22 16.15 -5.03
CA PRO A 75 -5.61 15.17 -4.00
C PRO A 75 -4.90 13.83 -4.13
N LEU A 76 -4.57 13.18 -3.00
CA LEU A 76 -3.84 11.89 -2.99
C LEU A 76 -4.50 10.80 -3.86
N SER A 77 -5.82 10.80 -4.02
CA SER A 77 -6.55 9.86 -4.87
C SER A 77 -6.27 9.99 -6.37
N HIS A 78 -5.59 11.05 -6.82
CA HIS A 78 -5.29 11.29 -8.24
C HIS A 78 -3.99 10.63 -8.70
N TYR A 79 -3.25 9.97 -7.81
CA TYR A 79 -1.93 9.42 -8.11
C TYR A 79 -1.94 7.90 -8.06
N PHE A 80 -1.19 7.29 -8.98
CA PHE A 80 -0.74 5.92 -8.80
C PHE A 80 0.29 5.89 -7.67
N ILE A 81 0.10 4.98 -6.71
CA ILE A 81 0.99 4.86 -5.55
C ILE A 81 1.72 3.51 -5.64
N TYR A 82 3.05 3.53 -5.52
CA TYR A 82 3.83 2.29 -5.54
C TYR A 82 3.57 1.48 -4.25
N THR A 83 2.91 0.33 -4.39
CA THR A 83 2.43 -0.49 -3.27
C THR A 83 3.21 -1.80 -3.13
N GLY A 84 3.30 -2.31 -1.90
CA GLY A 84 3.74 -3.67 -1.58
C GLY A 84 2.59 -4.46 -0.97
N HIS A 85 2.44 -5.72 -1.40
CA HIS A 85 1.47 -6.67 -0.87
C HIS A 85 2.17 -7.65 0.07
N ASN A 86 1.57 -7.96 1.22
CA ASN A 86 2.16 -8.80 2.28
C ASN A 86 3.63 -8.44 2.54
N SER A 87 3.86 -7.16 2.83
CA SER A 87 5.18 -6.53 2.85
C SER A 87 6.14 -7.11 3.90
N TYR A 88 5.63 -7.93 4.81
CA TYR A 88 6.34 -8.61 5.89
C TYR A 88 6.89 -9.99 5.49
N LEU A 89 6.44 -10.60 4.40
CA LEU A 89 6.88 -11.93 3.99
C LEU A 89 8.32 -11.91 3.43
N THR A 90 9.15 -12.83 3.89
CA THR A 90 10.53 -12.99 3.41
C THR A 90 10.65 -13.82 2.13
N GLY A 91 9.60 -14.56 1.78
CA GLY A 91 9.56 -15.43 0.61
C GLY A 91 8.15 -15.73 0.14
N ASN A 92 7.75 -17.01 0.20
CA ASN A 92 6.47 -17.49 -0.31
C ASN A 92 5.28 -17.23 0.65
N GLN A 93 4.06 -17.32 0.11
CA GLN A 93 2.82 -17.03 0.84
C GLN A 93 2.42 -18.10 1.87
N LEU A 94 3.02 -19.30 1.88
CA LEU A 94 2.51 -20.43 2.67
C LEU A 94 3.38 -20.80 3.87
N SER A 95 4.70 -20.64 3.77
CA SER A 95 5.63 -21.22 4.74
C SER A 95 6.91 -20.40 4.97
N SER A 96 7.02 -19.20 4.40
CA SER A 96 8.18 -18.35 4.65
C SER A 96 8.07 -17.60 5.99
N ASP A 97 9.20 -17.13 6.50
CA ASP A 97 9.20 -16.32 7.72
C ASP A 97 8.64 -14.91 7.46
N CYS A 98 8.07 -14.31 8.48
CA CYS A 98 7.72 -12.90 8.51
C CYS A 98 8.86 -12.08 9.14
N SER A 99 9.11 -10.89 8.62
CA SER A 99 10.17 -10.02 9.10
C SER A 99 9.90 -8.56 8.73
N ASP A 100 10.55 -7.65 9.46
CA ASP A 100 10.63 -6.24 9.11
C ASP A 100 11.62 -5.97 7.96
N VAL A 101 12.54 -6.89 7.67
CA VAL A 101 13.58 -6.70 6.64
C VAL A 101 13.02 -6.45 5.23
N PRO A 102 12.01 -7.18 4.73
CA PRO A 102 11.40 -6.91 3.42
C PRO A 102 10.72 -5.54 3.38
N ILE A 103 10.10 -5.10 4.48
CA ILE A 103 9.51 -3.75 4.63
C ILE A 103 10.60 -2.68 4.46
N ILE A 104 11.74 -2.82 5.14
CA ILE A 104 12.87 -1.89 5.02
C ILE A 104 13.36 -1.81 3.57
N LYS A 105 13.51 -2.97 2.91
CA LYS A 105 13.94 -3.04 1.50
C LYS A 105 12.91 -2.35 0.58
N ALA A 106 11.62 -2.55 0.81
CA ALA A 106 10.55 -1.93 0.04
C ALA A 106 10.58 -0.39 0.17
N LEU A 107 10.67 0.12 1.41
CA LEU A 107 10.74 1.56 1.68
C LEU A 107 11.98 2.22 1.05
N LYS A 108 13.15 1.57 1.12
CA LYS A 108 14.39 2.04 0.47
C LYS A 108 14.29 2.04 -1.06
N ARG A 109 13.43 1.22 -1.66
CA ARG A 109 13.12 1.21 -3.10
C ARG A 109 12.06 2.23 -3.51
N GLY A 110 11.48 2.96 -2.55
CA GLY A 110 10.47 3.98 -2.82
C GLY A 110 9.01 3.49 -2.73
N VAL A 111 8.75 2.26 -2.28
CA VAL A 111 7.37 1.80 -1.99
C VAL A 111 6.75 2.72 -0.96
N ARG A 112 5.51 3.18 -1.21
CA ARG A 112 4.76 4.14 -0.39
C ARG A 112 3.55 3.53 0.31
N VAL A 113 3.14 2.31 -0.04
CA VAL A 113 2.12 1.56 0.70
C VAL A 113 2.71 0.23 1.16
N VAL A 114 2.67 -0.03 2.46
CA VAL A 114 3.10 -1.30 3.06
C VAL A 114 1.93 -1.95 3.78
N GLU A 115 1.87 -3.27 3.71
CA GLU A 115 0.78 -4.08 4.28
C GLU A 115 1.27 -4.87 5.50
N LEU A 116 0.44 -4.90 6.54
CA LEU A 116 0.63 -5.66 7.78
C LEU A 116 -0.68 -6.39 8.15
N ASP A 117 -0.58 -7.71 8.30
CA ASP A 117 -1.72 -8.55 8.69
C ASP A 117 -1.63 -8.82 10.18
N LEU A 118 -2.56 -8.26 10.94
CA LEU A 118 -2.51 -8.22 12.40
C LEU A 118 -3.29 -9.38 12.99
N TRP A 119 -2.61 -10.20 13.80
CA TRP A 119 -3.21 -11.32 14.52
C TRP A 119 -2.83 -11.29 16.00
N PRO A 120 -3.69 -11.82 16.89
CA PRO A 120 -3.30 -12.06 18.28
C PRO A 120 -2.10 -13.00 18.33
N ASN A 121 -1.13 -12.71 19.21
CA ASN A 121 -0.04 -13.64 19.52
C ASN A 121 -0.58 -14.90 20.22
N SER A 122 0.28 -15.90 20.43
CA SER A 122 -0.11 -17.19 21.04
C SER A 122 -0.73 -17.07 22.43
N THR A 123 -0.33 -16.06 23.21
CA THR A 123 -0.86 -15.75 24.55
C THR A 123 -2.08 -14.82 24.53
N LYS A 124 -2.51 -14.35 23.36
CA LYS A 124 -3.66 -13.43 23.13
C LYS A 124 -3.57 -12.11 23.91
N ASP A 125 -2.37 -11.67 24.26
CA ASP A 125 -2.11 -10.45 25.02
C ASP A 125 -1.27 -9.42 24.23
N ASP A 126 -0.74 -9.80 23.07
CA ASP A 126 -0.02 -8.93 22.13
C ASP A 126 -0.38 -9.23 20.67
N VAL A 127 0.24 -8.49 19.74
CA VAL A 127 -0.05 -8.54 18.30
C VAL A 127 1.18 -8.91 17.49
N ASP A 128 1.02 -9.94 16.68
CA ASP A 128 1.98 -10.39 15.68
C ASP A 128 1.51 -10.03 14.27
N VAL A 129 2.48 -9.99 13.34
CA VAL A 129 2.27 -9.87 11.91
C VAL A 129 2.59 -11.20 11.25
N LEU A 130 1.61 -11.79 10.57
CA LEU A 130 1.76 -13.03 9.81
C LEU A 130 0.65 -13.22 8.78
N HIS A 131 0.88 -14.13 7.83
CA HIS A 131 -0.17 -14.54 6.92
C HIS A 131 -1.05 -15.61 7.60
N GLY A 132 -2.29 -15.23 7.89
CA GLY A 132 -3.22 -16.06 8.64
C GLY A 132 -3.50 -17.41 8.00
N ARG A 133 -3.78 -18.43 8.84
CA ARG A 133 -4.09 -19.80 8.40
C ARG A 133 -3.00 -20.46 7.54
N THR A 134 -1.75 -19.99 7.65
CA THR A 134 -0.58 -20.57 6.96
C THR A 134 0.51 -20.99 7.95
N LEU A 135 1.62 -21.51 7.44
CA LEU A 135 2.78 -21.94 8.23
C LEU A 135 3.86 -20.86 8.33
N THR A 136 3.53 -19.59 8.03
CA THR A 136 4.50 -18.50 8.13
C THR A 136 4.86 -18.20 9.58
N ALA A 137 6.15 -18.09 9.90
CA ALA A 137 6.58 -17.72 11.25
C ALA A 137 6.32 -16.22 11.52
N PRO A 138 5.69 -15.84 12.66
CA PRO A 138 5.27 -14.47 12.91
C PRO A 138 6.43 -13.51 13.22
N VAL A 139 6.16 -12.21 13.10
CA VAL A 139 7.04 -11.12 13.59
C VAL A 139 6.23 -10.14 14.46
N GLU A 140 6.80 -9.70 15.57
CA GLU A 140 6.13 -8.75 16.47
C GLU A 140 5.78 -7.44 15.75
N LEU A 141 4.53 -6.96 15.90
CA LEU A 141 4.07 -5.72 15.26
C LEU A 141 4.96 -4.52 15.57
N ILE A 142 5.38 -4.37 16.83
CA ILE A 142 6.20 -3.24 17.27
C ILE A 142 7.56 -3.18 16.54
N LYS A 143 8.09 -4.32 16.11
CA LYS A 143 9.32 -4.39 15.32
C LYS A 143 9.10 -3.79 13.94
N CYS A 144 8.02 -4.19 13.26
CA CYS A 144 7.63 -3.64 11.97
C CYS A 144 7.39 -2.12 12.05
N LEU A 145 6.64 -1.64 13.06
CA LEU A 145 6.35 -0.21 13.23
C LEU A 145 7.61 0.62 13.43
N LYS A 146 8.59 0.13 14.23
CA LYS A 146 9.87 0.80 14.43
C LYS A 146 10.68 0.91 13.13
N SER A 147 10.76 -0.18 12.38
CA SER A 147 11.46 -0.21 11.10
C SER A 147 10.80 0.69 10.06
N ILE A 148 9.47 0.78 10.04
CA ILE A 148 8.75 1.75 9.21
C ILE A 148 9.10 3.18 9.63
N LYS A 149 9.06 3.51 10.94
CA LYS A 149 9.41 4.86 11.43
C LYS A 149 10.79 5.31 10.97
N GLU A 150 11.77 4.41 11.03
CA GLU A 150 13.17 4.71 10.68
C GLU A 150 13.38 4.90 9.18
N HIS A 151 12.64 4.17 8.34
CA HIS A 151 12.89 4.09 6.91
C HIS A 151 11.80 4.69 6.01
N ALA A 152 10.66 5.11 6.58
CA ALA A 152 9.51 5.61 5.82
C ALA A 152 9.92 6.66 4.77
N PHE A 153 10.82 7.58 5.14
CA PHE A 153 11.18 8.72 4.31
C PHE A 153 12.61 8.66 3.76
N SER A 154 13.26 7.50 3.74
CA SER A 154 14.65 7.38 3.29
C SER A 154 14.84 7.57 1.78
N ALA A 155 13.82 7.22 0.99
CA ALA A 155 13.86 7.31 -0.47
C ALA A 155 12.99 8.44 -1.04
N SER A 156 12.04 8.96 -0.26
CA SER A 156 11.08 9.97 -0.68
C SER A 156 10.47 10.65 0.54
N GLU A 157 10.21 11.95 0.48
CA GLU A 157 9.58 12.74 1.55
C GLU A 157 8.05 12.56 1.59
N TYR A 158 7.46 12.06 0.50
CA TYR A 158 6.00 11.88 0.37
C TYR A 158 5.46 10.79 1.30
N PRO A 159 4.15 10.85 1.63
CA PRO A 159 3.55 10.03 2.68
C PRO A 159 3.74 8.53 2.48
N VAL A 160 3.76 7.80 3.60
CA VAL A 160 3.67 6.33 3.63
C VAL A 160 2.31 5.92 4.18
N VAL A 161 1.63 5.03 3.48
CA VAL A 161 0.39 4.41 3.95
C VAL A 161 0.71 3.03 4.50
N ILE A 162 0.19 2.71 5.68
CA ILE A 162 0.21 1.37 6.25
C ILE A 162 -1.21 0.79 6.12
N THR A 163 -1.36 -0.25 5.30
CA THR A 163 -2.60 -1.01 5.23
C THR A 163 -2.60 -2.07 6.33
N LEU A 164 -3.61 -2.05 7.20
CA LEU A 164 -3.77 -3.04 8.26
C LEU A 164 -4.90 -4.01 7.87
N GLU A 165 -4.57 -5.29 7.75
CA GLU A 165 -5.57 -6.36 7.75
C GLU A 165 -5.82 -6.80 9.20
N ASP A 166 -6.98 -6.45 9.74
CA ASP A 166 -7.26 -6.50 11.17
C ASP A 166 -8.08 -7.74 11.55
N HIS A 167 -7.44 -8.68 12.27
CA HIS A 167 -8.06 -9.88 12.85
C HIS A 167 -8.10 -9.83 14.39
N LEU A 168 -8.12 -8.62 14.97
CA LEU A 168 -7.94 -8.40 16.39
C LEU A 168 -9.27 -8.22 17.15
N THR A 169 -9.23 -8.52 18.45
CA THR A 169 -10.29 -8.13 19.39
C THR A 169 -10.25 -6.63 19.68
N PRO A 170 -11.34 -6.00 20.15
CA PRO A 170 -11.34 -4.58 20.53
C PRO A 170 -10.25 -4.18 21.53
N LYS A 171 -9.91 -5.08 22.46
CA LYS A 171 -8.83 -4.89 23.44
C LYS A 171 -7.46 -4.79 22.75
N LEU A 172 -7.19 -5.67 21.79
CA LEU A 172 -5.95 -5.66 21.02
C LEU A 172 -5.91 -4.49 20.03
N GLN A 173 -7.03 -4.12 19.40
CA GLN A 173 -7.14 -2.90 18.59
C GLN A 173 -6.76 -1.64 19.39
N ALA A 174 -7.23 -1.52 20.65
CA ALA A 174 -6.82 -0.42 21.52
C ALA A 174 -5.31 -0.43 21.81
N LYS A 175 -4.71 -1.62 21.98
CA LYS A 175 -3.26 -1.78 22.14
C LYS A 175 -2.50 -1.37 20.88
N VAL A 176 -2.97 -1.76 19.68
CA VAL A 176 -2.40 -1.31 18.40
C VAL A 176 -2.49 0.20 18.26
N ALA A 177 -3.63 0.80 18.61
CA ALA A 177 -3.80 2.25 18.55
C ALA A 177 -2.76 2.98 19.41
N GLN A 178 -2.51 2.45 20.62
CA GLN A 178 -1.46 2.95 21.50
C GLN A 178 -0.07 2.79 20.89
N MET A 179 0.28 1.61 20.37
CA MET A 179 1.59 1.34 19.75
C MET A 179 1.85 2.26 18.56
N VAL A 180 0.88 2.41 17.65
CA VAL A 180 0.98 3.26 16.46
C VAL A 180 1.17 4.72 16.87
N THR A 181 0.35 5.22 17.80
CA THR A 181 0.42 6.61 18.30
C THR A 181 1.76 6.89 18.97
N GLN A 182 2.24 6.00 19.84
CA GLN A 182 3.52 6.16 20.53
C GLN A 182 4.72 6.06 19.58
N THR A 183 4.64 5.17 18.59
CA THR A 183 5.74 4.97 17.64
C THR A 183 5.88 6.16 16.71
N PHE A 184 4.79 6.58 16.04
CA PHE A 184 4.87 7.60 15.00
C PHE A 184 4.71 9.02 15.53
N GLY A 185 3.99 9.23 16.62
CA GLY A 185 3.79 10.56 17.23
C GLY A 185 3.36 11.59 16.18
N LYS A 186 4.19 12.64 15.99
CA LYS A 186 3.92 13.72 15.03
C LYS A 186 3.95 13.30 13.56
N MET A 187 4.55 12.14 13.24
CA MET A 187 4.53 11.59 11.88
C MET A 187 3.16 11.01 11.54
N LEU A 188 2.37 10.58 12.54
CA LEU A 188 1.04 10.05 12.28
C LEU A 188 0.12 11.16 11.79
N PHE A 189 -0.57 10.90 10.68
CA PHE A 189 -1.68 11.71 10.23
C PHE A 189 -2.98 11.09 10.73
N SER A 190 -3.75 11.87 11.46
CA SER A 190 -5.10 11.54 11.91
C SER A 190 -6.04 12.62 11.39
N PRO A 191 -7.13 12.25 10.71
CA PRO A 191 -8.08 13.24 10.19
C PRO A 191 -8.80 13.95 11.35
N GLU A 192 -9.05 15.25 11.21
CA GLU A 192 -9.75 16.06 12.23
C GLU A 192 -11.25 15.71 12.35
N SER A 193 -11.81 15.07 11.32
CA SER A 193 -13.20 14.67 11.21
C SER A 193 -13.27 13.22 10.72
N GLU A 194 -14.29 12.48 11.15
CA GLU A 194 -14.54 11.10 10.70
C GLU A 194 -14.82 11.01 9.18
N CYS A 195 -15.20 12.12 8.54
CA CYS A 195 -15.48 12.18 7.11
C CYS A 195 -14.62 13.25 6.43
N LEU A 196 -13.65 12.81 5.61
CA LEU A 196 -12.94 13.66 4.66
C LEU A 196 -13.76 13.76 3.37
N LYS A 197 -13.95 14.99 2.89
CA LYS A 197 -14.56 15.25 1.58
C LYS A 197 -13.64 14.85 0.44
N GLU A 198 -12.35 15.07 0.66
CA GLU A 198 -11.27 14.81 -0.29
C GLU A 198 -9.99 14.46 0.48
N PHE A 199 -9.10 13.68 -0.12
CA PHE A 199 -7.81 13.41 0.50
C PHE A 199 -6.90 14.64 0.37
N PRO A 200 -6.11 14.98 1.42
CA PRO A 200 -5.09 16.02 1.32
C PRO A 200 -4.08 15.71 0.21
N ALA A 201 -3.42 16.75 -0.29
CA ALA A 201 -2.41 16.58 -1.31
C ALA A 201 -1.15 15.86 -0.77
N PRO A 202 -0.40 15.13 -1.62
CA PRO A 202 0.90 14.59 -1.22
C PRO A 202 1.85 15.63 -0.63
N GLU A 203 1.83 16.86 -1.13
CA GLU A 203 2.66 17.97 -0.62
C GLU A 203 2.35 18.31 0.85
N ASP A 204 1.07 18.35 1.23
CA ASP A 204 0.61 18.60 2.61
C ASP A 204 0.89 17.42 3.55
N LEU A 205 1.08 16.23 2.99
CA LEU A 205 1.30 14.97 3.70
C LEU A 205 2.79 14.56 3.74
N LYS A 206 3.71 15.45 3.38
CA LYS A 206 5.15 15.17 3.51
C LYS A 206 5.51 14.77 4.93
N TYR A 207 6.32 13.72 5.04
CA TYR A 207 6.76 13.12 6.30
C TYR A 207 5.62 12.58 7.18
N LYS A 208 4.45 12.29 6.59
CA LYS A 208 3.32 11.70 7.28
C LYS A 208 3.15 10.21 7.01
N ILE A 209 2.62 9.54 8.01
CA ILE A 209 2.21 8.13 8.00
C ILE A 209 0.70 8.08 8.13
N LEU A 210 0.04 7.41 7.20
CA LEU A 210 -1.42 7.26 7.16
C LEU A 210 -1.77 5.80 7.45
N ILE A 211 -2.80 5.56 8.25
CA ILE A 211 -3.35 4.22 8.45
C ILE A 211 -4.55 4.00 7.54
N SER A 212 -4.53 2.88 6.82
CA SER A 212 -5.61 2.42 5.95
C SER A 212 -6.13 1.08 6.42
N THR A 213 -7.38 1.01 6.84
CA THR A 213 -7.98 -0.27 7.28
C THR A 213 -9.50 -0.21 7.14
N LYS A 214 -10.14 -1.38 7.19
CA LYS A 214 -11.60 -1.44 7.28
C LYS A 214 -12.01 -0.90 8.65
N PRO A 215 -13.05 -0.07 8.76
CA PRO A 215 -13.59 0.31 10.05
C PRO A 215 -13.90 -0.96 10.86
N PRO A 216 -13.65 -0.96 12.18
CA PRO A 216 -14.06 -2.07 13.04
C PRO A 216 -15.53 -2.37 12.81
N LYS A 217 -15.89 -3.66 12.71
CA LYS A 217 -17.29 -4.06 12.76
C LYS A 217 -17.80 -3.59 14.12
N GLU A 218 -18.69 -2.60 14.15
CA GLU A 218 -19.46 -2.28 15.35
C GLU A 218 -20.31 -3.53 15.62
N TYR A 219 -19.79 -4.48 16.41
CA TYR A 219 -20.57 -5.62 16.85
C TYR A 219 -21.74 -5.04 17.63
N LEU A 220 -22.94 -5.22 17.07
CA LEU A 220 -24.19 -4.80 17.67
C LEU A 220 -24.31 -5.44 19.06
N GLU A 221 -24.04 -4.66 20.09
CA GLU A 221 -24.58 -4.84 21.46
C GLU A 221 -26.10 -4.63 21.47
N ALA A 222 -26.81 -5.21 20.49
CA ALA A 222 -28.25 -5.14 20.33
C ALA A 222 -28.84 -6.54 20.09
N GLN A 223 -28.28 -7.60 20.68
CA GLN A 223 -28.94 -8.90 20.80
C GLN A 223 -28.64 -9.60 22.14
N THR A 224 -28.83 -8.90 23.26
CA THR A 224 -29.40 -9.56 24.43
C THR A 224 -30.92 -9.40 24.33
N ASN A 225 -31.61 -10.51 24.02
CA ASN A 225 -33.04 -10.67 23.77
C ASN A 225 -33.48 -10.57 22.30
N LYS A 226 -33.17 -11.62 21.51
CA LYS A 226 -34.19 -12.50 20.93
C LYS A 226 -33.55 -13.63 20.11
N ASP A 227 -33.79 -14.84 20.62
CA ASP A 227 -34.01 -16.09 19.91
C ASP A 227 -33.10 -16.51 18.74
N LYS A 228 -32.41 -17.62 19.03
CA LYS A 228 -31.86 -18.64 18.14
C LYS A 228 -32.54 -18.69 16.76
N GLU A 229 -31.78 -18.42 15.72
CA GLU A 229 -31.85 -19.18 14.47
C GLU A 229 -30.45 -19.25 13.85
N LYS A 230 -30.09 -20.48 13.46
CA LYS A 230 -28.77 -20.85 12.93
C LYS A 230 -28.69 -20.41 11.46
N GLU A 231 -27.68 -19.60 11.13
CA GLU A 231 -27.02 -19.65 9.83
C GLU A 231 -25.51 -19.73 10.08
N LYS A 232 -24.94 -20.91 9.79
CA LYS A 232 -23.50 -21.08 9.64
C LYS A 232 -23.14 -20.48 8.28
N ASP A 233 -22.67 -19.25 8.28
CA ASP A 233 -21.96 -18.71 7.13
C ASP A 233 -20.46 -19.03 7.30
N SER A 234 -19.95 -19.85 6.40
CA SER A 234 -18.54 -20.22 6.30
C SER A 234 -17.76 -19.01 5.80
N ASP A 235 -17.02 -18.34 6.69
CA ASP A 235 -16.10 -17.24 6.35
C ASP A 235 -14.88 -17.81 5.58
N ASP A 236 -15.08 -18.02 4.28
CA ASP A 236 -14.00 -18.24 3.31
C ASP A 236 -13.22 -16.92 3.15
N ASP A 237 -12.21 -16.72 4.00
CA ASP A 237 -11.12 -15.76 3.78
C ASP A 237 -10.19 -16.30 2.69
N VAL A 238 -10.72 -16.40 1.47
CA VAL A 238 -9.96 -16.57 0.24
C VAL A 238 -10.42 -15.47 -0.70
N TRP A 239 -9.49 -14.58 -1.04
CA TRP A 239 -9.65 -13.57 -2.07
C TRP A 239 -10.12 -14.23 -3.39
N GLY A 240 -11.44 -14.23 -3.65
CA GLY A 240 -11.98 -14.71 -4.92
C GLY A 240 -13.35 -15.40 -4.90
N LYS A 241 -14.39 -14.81 -4.30
CA LYS A 241 -15.77 -15.17 -4.67
C LYS A 241 -16.48 -13.99 -5.35
N GLU A 242 -17.09 -14.31 -6.48
CA GLU A 242 -17.76 -13.40 -7.40
C GLU A 242 -18.99 -12.72 -6.74
N PRO A 243 -19.35 -11.51 -7.17
CA PRO A 243 -20.72 -11.03 -7.02
C PRO A 243 -21.64 -11.91 -7.86
N THR A 244 -22.59 -12.58 -7.22
CA THR A 244 -23.67 -13.32 -7.86
C THR A 244 -24.57 -12.37 -8.65
N GLU A 245 -24.64 -12.60 -9.97
CA GLU A 245 -25.77 -12.40 -10.90
C GLU A 245 -25.24 -12.05 -12.30
N LEU A 246 -25.01 -13.07 -13.15
CA LEU A 246 -25.07 -12.94 -14.60
C LEU A 246 -25.42 -14.30 -15.22
N THR A 247 -26.68 -14.71 -15.16
CA THR A 247 -27.21 -15.70 -16.11
C THR A 247 -27.60 -14.95 -17.39
N ALA A 248 -26.78 -15.09 -18.43
CA ALA A 248 -27.25 -15.00 -19.80
C ALA A 248 -27.65 -16.42 -20.22
N GLU A 249 -28.88 -16.54 -20.72
CA GLU A 249 -29.53 -17.76 -21.15
C GLU A 249 -28.63 -18.63 -22.06
N GLN A 250 -28.41 -19.88 -21.67
CA GLN A 250 -28.36 -21.04 -22.57
C GLN A 250 -28.40 -22.35 -21.76
N GLU A 251 -29.36 -23.19 -22.12
CA GLU A 251 -29.59 -24.57 -21.66
C GLU A 251 -28.41 -25.47 -22.04
N ASP A 252 -27.90 -26.30 -21.13
CA ASP A 252 -28.08 -27.76 -21.16
C ASP A 252 -27.06 -28.56 -20.31
N GLU A 253 -27.64 -29.59 -19.68
CA GLU A 253 -27.15 -30.89 -19.21
C GLU A 253 -26.25 -31.07 -17.97
N GLU A 254 -26.86 -31.78 -17.02
CA GLU A 254 -26.33 -32.35 -15.77
C GLU A 254 -25.20 -33.36 -15.98
N THR A 255 -24.29 -33.47 -15.02
CA THR A 255 -23.72 -34.76 -14.63
C THR A 255 -23.32 -34.77 -13.15
N ASP A 256 -23.82 -35.80 -12.49
CA ASP A 256 -23.77 -36.15 -11.08
C ASP A 256 -22.42 -36.76 -10.67
N SER A 257 -21.92 -36.42 -9.47
CA SER A 257 -21.06 -37.34 -8.70
C SER A 257 -20.96 -36.93 -7.22
N ASP A 258 -21.68 -37.68 -6.40
CA ASP A 258 -21.51 -37.90 -4.96
C ASP A 258 -20.05 -38.11 -4.52
N ALA A 259 -19.67 -37.48 -3.40
CA ALA A 259 -18.71 -38.04 -2.46
C ALA A 259 -18.88 -37.41 -1.07
N THR A 260 -19.59 -38.14 -0.21
CA THR A 260 -19.64 -37.97 1.24
C THR A 260 -18.27 -38.21 1.88
N ASP A 261 -17.85 -37.38 2.84
CA ASP A 261 -17.14 -37.90 4.01
C ASP A 261 -17.41 -37.07 5.27
N ASN A 262 -17.61 -37.78 6.37
CA ASN A 262 -18.04 -37.32 7.68
C ASN A 262 -16.85 -37.22 8.66
N ASN A 263 -17.11 -36.51 9.78
CA ASN A 263 -16.42 -36.54 11.09
C ASN A 263 -15.26 -35.55 11.28
N GLN A 264 -15.02 -34.96 12.45
CA GLN A 264 -15.66 -34.87 13.78
C GLN A 264 -14.96 -33.66 14.45
N ASP A 265 -15.71 -32.68 14.95
CA ASP A 265 -15.90 -32.35 16.38
C ASP A 265 -14.61 -32.07 17.16
N ASP A 266 -14.48 -30.82 17.65
CA ASP A 266 -13.94 -30.57 19.00
C ASP A 266 -14.55 -29.28 19.57
N GLU A 267 -14.98 -29.40 20.83
CA GLU A 267 -15.87 -28.53 21.58
C GLU A 267 -15.17 -27.26 22.08
N ASP A 268 -15.76 -26.09 21.83
CA ASP A 268 -15.31 -24.82 22.41
C ASP A 268 -15.95 -24.66 23.82
N SER A 269 -15.09 -24.56 24.83
CA SER A 269 -15.50 -24.35 26.22
C SER A 269 -15.79 -22.87 26.47
N ASP A 270 -17.06 -22.52 26.69
CA ASP A 270 -17.50 -21.20 27.12
C ASP A 270 -16.92 -20.86 28.52
N ALA A 271 -15.85 -20.07 28.55
CA ALA A 271 -15.38 -19.39 29.74
C ALA A 271 -15.86 -17.93 29.73
N PHE A 272 -16.81 -17.62 30.62
CA PHE A 272 -17.28 -16.27 30.95
C PHE A 272 -16.11 -15.30 31.22
N GLU A 273 -16.00 -14.22 30.43
CA GLU A 273 -15.20 -13.04 30.79
C GLU A 273 -16.12 -11.88 31.22
N PRO A 274 -15.71 -11.05 32.21
CA PRO A 274 -16.54 -9.97 32.73
C PRO A 274 -16.56 -8.76 31.78
N GLU A 275 -17.68 -8.03 31.80
CA GLU A 275 -17.94 -6.83 30.99
C GLU A 275 -16.76 -5.84 30.98
N VAL A 276 -16.22 -5.57 29.79
CA VAL A 276 -15.20 -4.56 29.54
C VAL A 276 -15.86 -3.34 28.93
N ASP A 277 -15.76 -2.22 29.65
CA ASP A 277 -16.18 -0.86 29.28
C ASP A 277 -15.86 -0.51 27.81
N SER A 278 -16.91 -0.24 27.02
CA SER A 278 -16.89 0.08 25.59
C SER A 278 -16.23 1.42 25.25
N SER A 279 -15.72 2.14 26.25
CA SER A 279 -15.10 3.47 26.12
C SER A 279 -13.70 3.51 25.48
N ARG A 280 -13.02 2.37 25.25
CA ARG A 280 -11.60 2.32 24.78
C ARG A 280 -11.37 2.02 23.30
N ALA A 281 -12.37 1.57 22.55
CA ALA A 281 -12.33 1.42 21.09
C ALA A 281 -12.29 2.72 20.24
N PRO A 282 -12.63 3.94 20.73
CA PRO A 282 -12.59 5.17 19.90
C PRO A 282 -11.19 5.48 19.33
N GLY A 283 -10.14 5.10 20.07
CA GLY A 283 -8.76 5.40 19.70
C GLY A 283 -8.36 4.79 18.37
N TYR A 284 -8.72 3.51 18.12
CA TYR A 284 -8.34 2.82 16.90
C TYR A 284 -9.03 3.39 15.65
N LYS A 285 -10.35 3.66 15.74
CA LYS A 285 -11.12 4.29 14.65
C LYS A 285 -10.57 5.68 14.30
N SER A 286 -10.13 6.45 15.29
CA SER A 286 -9.55 7.79 15.08
C SER A 286 -8.21 7.79 14.32
N LEU A 287 -7.52 6.64 14.23
CA LEU A 287 -6.28 6.53 13.46
C LEU A 287 -6.52 6.34 11.96
N ILE A 288 -7.73 5.92 11.57
CA ILE A 288 -8.03 5.52 10.20
C ILE A 288 -8.12 6.78 9.32
N ALA A 289 -7.05 7.05 8.58
CA ALA A 289 -6.99 8.14 7.62
C ALA A 289 -7.63 7.76 6.27
N ILE A 290 -7.54 6.48 5.90
CA ILE A 290 -8.07 5.96 4.63
C ILE A 290 -9.00 4.78 4.97
N PRO A 291 -10.32 5.01 5.07
CA PRO A 291 -11.26 3.92 5.35
C PRO A 291 -11.35 2.98 4.15
N GLY A 292 -11.07 1.70 4.38
CA GLY A 292 -11.24 0.64 3.39
C GLY A 292 -12.68 0.12 3.35
N GLY A 293 -13.17 -0.24 2.16
CA GLY A 293 -14.48 -0.86 1.97
C GLY A 293 -14.46 -1.97 0.93
N LYS A 294 -15.21 -3.05 1.20
CA LYS A 294 -15.63 -3.98 0.14
C LYS A 294 -16.74 -3.32 -0.67
N ILE A 295 -16.82 -3.63 -1.96
CA ILE A 295 -17.95 -3.24 -2.78
C ILE A 295 -19.18 -4.04 -2.33
N THR A 296 -20.24 -3.34 -1.95
CA THR A 296 -21.57 -3.91 -1.75
C THR A 296 -22.50 -3.38 -2.84
N GLY A 297 -23.25 -4.27 -3.49
CA GLY A 297 -24.17 -3.90 -4.57
C GLY A 297 -23.52 -3.84 -5.97
N ARG A 298 -24.15 -3.11 -6.90
CA ARG A 298 -23.74 -3.06 -8.30
C ARG A 298 -22.44 -2.27 -8.46
N LEU A 299 -21.49 -2.80 -9.23
CA LEU A 299 -20.17 -2.19 -9.47
C LEU A 299 -20.26 -0.71 -9.91
N LYS A 300 -21.21 -0.38 -10.80
CA LYS A 300 -21.44 1.01 -11.25
C LYS A 300 -21.79 1.96 -10.12
N GLU A 301 -22.50 1.50 -9.10
CA GLU A 301 -22.89 2.31 -7.95
C GLU A 301 -21.73 2.49 -6.99
N ALA A 302 -20.93 1.44 -6.80
CA ALA A 302 -19.74 1.48 -5.96
C ALA A 302 -18.63 2.38 -6.53
N LEU A 303 -18.56 2.53 -7.85
CA LEU A 303 -17.64 3.45 -8.54
C LEU A 303 -18.13 4.91 -8.56
N LYS A 304 -19.35 5.21 -8.08
CA LYS A 304 -19.80 6.61 -7.94
C LYS A 304 -18.99 7.29 -6.84
N VAL A 305 -18.57 8.53 -7.12
CA VAL A 305 -17.93 9.38 -6.11
C VAL A 305 -19.02 9.97 -5.23
N GLU A 306 -18.97 9.63 -3.94
CA GLU A 306 -19.80 10.25 -2.92
C GLU A 306 -19.18 11.62 -2.58
N PRO A 307 -19.91 12.74 -2.77
CA PRO A 307 -19.33 14.10 -2.72
C PRO A 307 -18.76 14.50 -1.36
N ASP A 308 -19.12 13.81 -0.27
CA ASP A 308 -18.65 14.11 1.08
C ASP A 308 -17.97 12.91 1.76
N LYS A 309 -17.59 11.87 1.00
CA LYS A 309 -16.99 10.67 1.56
C LYS A 309 -15.96 10.01 0.64
N VAL A 310 -14.70 10.12 1.03
CA VAL A 310 -13.62 9.34 0.42
C VAL A 310 -13.51 7.96 1.06
N LYS A 311 -13.27 6.93 0.23
CA LYS A 311 -13.01 5.56 0.68
C LYS A 311 -12.07 4.86 -0.29
N ARG A 312 -11.25 3.93 0.23
CA ARG A 312 -10.47 3.00 -0.60
C ARG A 312 -11.36 1.81 -0.96
N LEU A 313 -11.57 1.59 -2.25
CA LEU A 313 -12.25 0.40 -2.77
C LEU A 313 -11.25 -0.74 -2.94
N SER A 314 -11.66 -1.95 -2.56
CA SER A 314 -10.91 -3.18 -2.80
C SER A 314 -11.62 -4.01 -3.85
N LEU A 315 -10.90 -4.40 -4.90
CA LEU A 315 -11.39 -5.21 -6.03
C LEU A 315 -10.44 -6.38 -6.27
N SER A 316 -11.00 -7.56 -6.56
CA SER A 316 -10.20 -8.66 -7.12
C SER A 316 -9.66 -8.28 -8.50
N GLU A 317 -8.57 -8.91 -8.93
CA GLU A 317 -7.97 -8.66 -10.25
C GLU A 317 -9.00 -8.88 -11.37
N GLN A 318 -9.74 -9.98 -11.31
CA GLN A 318 -10.82 -10.28 -12.27
C GLN A 318 -11.94 -9.22 -12.24
N ALA A 319 -12.32 -8.74 -11.05
CA ALA A 319 -13.33 -7.70 -10.94
C ALA A 319 -12.82 -6.36 -11.50
N LEU A 320 -11.55 -6.04 -11.28
CA LEU A 320 -10.90 -4.86 -11.84
C LEU A 320 -10.79 -4.95 -13.38
N GLU A 321 -10.43 -6.11 -13.93
CA GLU A 321 -10.38 -6.35 -15.37
C GLU A 321 -11.77 -6.21 -16.02
N LYS A 322 -12.81 -6.81 -15.44
CA LYS A 322 -14.19 -6.61 -15.90
C LYS A 322 -14.60 -5.13 -15.82
N ALA A 323 -14.17 -4.44 -14.76
CA ALA A 323 -14.46 -3.04 -14.54
C ALA A 323 -13.77 -2.12 -15.55
N THR A 324 -12.53 -2.39 -15.96
CA THR A 324 -11.82 -1.55 -16.95
C THR A 324 -12.47 -1.61 -18.33
N VAL A 325 -13.03 -2.76 -18.72
CA VAL A 325 -13.75 -2.91 -19.99
C VAL A 325 -15.06 -2.11 -20.00
N SER A 326 -15.80 -2.15 -18.89
CA SER A 326 -17.18 -1.62 -18.85
C SER A 326 -17.30 -0.21 -18.25
N TYR A 327 -16.32 0.20 -17.45
CA TYR A 327 -16.37 1.39 -16.58
C TYR A 327 -15.02 2.13 -16.52
N GLY A 328 -14.20 2.06 -17.58
CA GLY A 328 -12.85 2.64 -17.60
C GLY A 328 -12.80 4.12 -17.21
N THR A 329 -13.73 4.93 -17.70
CA THR A 329 -13.85 6.37 -17.36
C THR A 329 -14.36 6.63 -15.94
N ASP A 330 -14.98 5.64 -15.30
CA ASP A 330 -15.39 5.75 -13.90
C ASP A 330 -14.24 5.39 -12.94
N LEU A 331 -13.34 4.50 -13.38
CA LEU A 331 -12.16 4.02 -12.64
C LEU A 331 -10.98 5.00 -12.68
N VAL A 332 -10.67 5.53 -13.86
CA VAL A 332 -9.59 6.51 -14.08
C VAL A 332 -10.23 7.74 -14.69
N ARG A 333 -10.29 8.82 -13.90
CA ARG A 333 -11.02 10.04 -14.22
C ARG A 333 -10.08 11.16 -14.64
#